data_AF-A0A7K2L2F4-F1
#
_entry.id   AF-A0A7K2L2F4-F1
#
_cell.length_a   1.000
_cell.length_b   1.000
_cell.length_c   1.000
_cell.angle_alpha   90.00
_cell.angle_beta   90.00
_cell.angle_gamma   90.00
#
_symmetry.space_group_name_H-M   'P 1'
#
loop_
_entity.id
_entity.type
_entity.pdbx_description
1 polymer ?
#
loop_
_entity_poly.entity_id
_entity_poly.type
_entity_poly.pdbx_seq_one_letter_code
_entity_poly.pdbx_strand_id
1 'polypeptide(L)'
;PHAGLYRALLRPGGGGPLGLVLHTDLRARSLHERRLVGAPEPELVASAVAATFAGVLADWLHGLIEGDPDRIAHLVWRLLVNLHRTPLG
;
A
#
# COMPACT_ATOMS: atom_id res chain seq x y z
N PRO A 1 -13.62 9.66 15.15
CA PRO A 1 -15.03 9.16 15.10
C PRO A 1 -15.25 7.83 14.36
N HIS A 2 -14.34 7.32 13.51
CA HIS A 2 -14.57 6.09 12.73
C HIS A 2 -13.51 4.99 12.88
N ALA A 3 -12.62 5.09 13.88
CA ALA A 3 -11.51 4.15 14.04
C ALA A 3 -11.97 2.69 14.20
N GLY A 4 -13.07 2.43 14.92
CA GLY A 4 -13.63 1.08 15.04
C GLY A 4 -14.14 0.51 13.72
N LEU A 5 -14.78 1.35 12.90
CA LEU A 5 -15.26 0.95 11.56
C LEU A 5 -14.08 0.59 10.66
N TYR A 6 -13.06 1.45 10.59
CA TYR A 6 -11.89 1.18 9.76
C TYR A 6 -11.16 -0.10 10.19
N ARG A 7 -11.04 -0.36 11.50
CA ARG A 7 -10.41 -1.60 12.01
C ARG A 7 -11.19 -2.86 11.64
N ALA A 8 -12.52 -2.78 11.63
CA ALA A 8 -13.35 -3.90 11.22
C ALA A 8 -13.24 -4.18 9.71
N LEU A 9 -13.12 -3.13 8.89
CA LEU A 9 -13.06 -3.26 7.43
C LEU A 9 -11.67 -3.58 6.89
N LEU A 10 -10.61 -3.10 7.56
CA LEU A 10 -9.21 -3.32 7.20
C LEU A 10 -8.56 -4.17 8.29
N ARG A 11 -8.44 -5.47 8.07
CA ARG A 11 -7.85 -6.43 9.01
C ARG A 11 -6.31 -6.40 8.93
N PRO A 12 -5.59 -6.84 9.97
CA PRO A 12 -4.11 -6.90 9.98
C PRO A 12 -3.54 -7.54 8.71
N GLY A 13 -2.38 -7.05 8.24
CA GLY A 13 -1.77 -7.48 6.98
C GLY A 13 -2.49 -7.01 5.71
N GLY A 14 -3.40 -6.05 5.81
CA GLY A 14 -4.10 -5.46 4.65
C GLY A 14 -5.29 -6.25 4.14
N GLY A 15 -5.84 -7.17 4.95
CA GLY A 15 -6.99 -7.98 4.58
C GLY A 15 -8.35 -7.30 4.85
N GLY A 16 -9.44 -8.04 4.62
CA GLY A 16 -10.80 -7.53 4.82
C GLY A 16 -11.35 -6.76 3.61
N PRO A 17 -12.63 -6.36 3.66
CA PRO A 17 -13.30 -5.75 2.52
C PRO A 17 -12.62 -4.45 2.06
N LEU A 18 -12.20 -3.58 2.99
CA LEU A 18 -11.49 -2.35 2.63
C LEU A 18 -10.08 -2.64 2.11
N GLY A 19 -9.39 -3.61 2.72
CA GLY A 19 -8.06 -4.03 2.26
C GLY A 19 -8.06 -4.54 0.82
N LEU A 20 -9.07 -5.32 0.45
CA LEU A 20 -9.25 -5.83 -0.91
C LEU A 20 -9.51 -4.71 -1.93
N VAL A 21 -10.38 -3.74 -1.59
CA VAL A 21 -10.65 -2.58 -2.44
C VAL A 21 -9.39 -1.73 -2.62
N LEU A 22 -8.71 -1.39 -1.52
CA LEU A 22 -7.46 -0.63 -1.55
C LEU A 22 -6.41 -1.32 -2.42
N HIS A 23 -6.19 -2.61 -2.21
CA HIS A 23 -5.23 -3.37 -3.00
C HIS A 23 -5.59 -3.36 -4.50
N THR A 24 -6.86 -3.54 -4.83
CA THR A 24 -7.33 -3.60 -6.23
C THR A 24 -7.13 -2.26 -6.93
N ASP A 25 -7.58 -1.18 -6.32
CA ASP A 25 -7.54 0.16 -6.92
C ASP A 25 -6.12 0.69 -7.03
N LEU A 26 -5.29 0.51 -5.98
CA LEU A 26 -3.89 0.92 -6.01
C LEU A 26 -3.08 0.12 -7.02
N ARG A 27 -3.31 -1.19 -7.11
CA ARG A 27 -2.64 -2.04 -8.11
C ARG A 27 -3.03 -1.59 -9.52
N ALA A 28 -4.32 -1.37 -9.77
CA ALA A 28 -4.80 -0.94 -11.09
C ALA A 28 -4.19 0.43 -11.47
N ARG A 29 -4.17 1.38 -10.54
CA ARG A 29 -3.57 2.71 -10.75
C ARG A 29 -2.07 2.61 -11.04
N SER A 30 -1.32 1.91 -10.18
CA SER A 30 0.13 1.78 -10.35
C SER A 30 0.49 1.05 -11.64
N LEU A 31 -0.24 -0.01 -12.00
CA LEU A 31 -0.04 -0.74 -13.24
C LEU A 31 -0.25 0.15 -14.46
N HIS A 32 -1.31 0.96 -14.46
CA HIS A 32 -1.60 1.90 -15.54
C HIS A 32 -0.45 2.91 -15.72
N GLU A 33 -0.03 3.57 -14.65
CA GLU A 33 1.06 4.55 -14.70
C GLU A 33 2.38 3.92 -15.16
N ARG A 34 2.72 2.72 -14.69
CA ARG A 34 3.97 2.04 -15.07
C ARG A 34 3.98 1.62 -16.54
N ARG A 35 2.84 1.18 -17.07
CA ARG A 35 2.70 0.84 -18.50
C ARG A 35 2.86 2.07 -19.39
N LEU A 36 2.35 3.23 -18.97
CA LEU A 36 2.50 4.48 -19.74
C LEU A 36 3.97 4.88 -19.97
N VAL A 37 4.86 4.55 -19.02
CA VAL A 37 6.28 4.89 -19.09
C VAL A 37 7.17 3.71 -19.51
N GLY A 38 6.58 2.57 -19.89
CA GLY A 38 7.33 1.37 -20.27
C GLY A 38 8.23 0.82 -19.17
N ALA A 39 7.84 0.97 -17.90
CA ALA A 39 8.67 0.55 -16.77
C ALA A 39 8.78 -1.00 -16.70
N PRO A 40 9.94 -1.54 -16.28
CA PRO A 40 10.13 -2.98 -16.14
C PRO A 40 9.23 -3.58 -15.05
N GLU A 41 8.90 -4.86 -15.24
CA GLU A 41 8.09 -5.67 -14.31
C GLU A 41 6.85 -4.93 -13.77
N PRO A 42 6.00 -4.35 -14.63
CA PRO A 42 4.96 -3.42 -14.17
C PRO A 42 3.90 -4.10 -13.29
N GLU A 43 3.56 -5.36 -13.56
CA GLU A 43 2.63 -6.14 -12.74
C GLU A 43 3.18 -6.46 -11.34
N LEU A 44 4.46 -6.82 -11.25
CA LEU A 44 5.13 -7.14 -9.99
C LEU A 44 5.17 -5.91 -9.09
N VAL A 45 5.67 -4.79 -9.60
CA VAL A 45 5.80 -3.55 -8.84
C VAL A 45 4.42 -3.00 -8.47
N ALA A 46 3.44 -3.07 -9.36
CA ALA A 46 2.07 -2.65 -9.03
C ALA A 46 1.46 -3.48 -7.90
N SER A 47 1.72 -4.80 -7.87
CA SER A 47 1.28 -5.66 -6.77
C SER A 47 2.01 -5.32 -5.47
N ALA A 48 3.32 -5.07 -5.52
CA ALA A 48 4.11 -4.70 -4.36
C ALA A 48 3.66 -3.36 -3.76
N VAL A 49 3.43 -2.34 -4.59
CA VAL A 49 2.92 -1.02 -4.18
C VAL A 49 1.59 -1.16 -3.43
N ALA A 50 0.65 -1.90 -4.03
CA ALA A 50 -0.67 -2.11 -3.44
C ALA A 50 -0.60 -2.85 -2.09
N ALA A 51 0.18 -3.94 -2.03
CA ALA A 51 0.35 -4.74 -0.82
C ALA A 51 1.06 -3.95 0.29
N THR A 52 2.13 -3.22 -0.03
CA THR A 52 2.87 -2.39 0.94
C THR A 52 1.97 -1.32 1.55
N PHE A 53 1.19 -0.61 0.74
CA PHE A 53 0.29 0.42 1.27
C PHE A 53 -0.80 -0.20 2.15
N ALA A 54 -1.52 -1.20 1.65
CA ALA A 54 -2.63 -1.82 2.39
C ALA A 54 -2.17 -2.48 3.69
N GLY A 55 -1.02 -3.16 3.66
CA GLY A 55 -0.43 -3.83 4.83
C GLY A 55 0.02 -2.84 5.90
N VAL A 56 0.84 -1.85 5.54
CA VAL A 56 1.36 -0.88 6.52
C VAL A 56 0.23 -0.05 7.14
N LEU A 57 -0.77 0.36 6.34
CA LEU A 57 -1.93 1.07 6.86
C LEU A 57 -2.73 0.22 7.85
N ALA A 58 -2.95 -1.07 7.54
CA ALA A 58 -3.63 -1.98 8.43
C ALA A 58 -2.87 -2.16 9.74
N ASP A 59 -1.58 -2.44 9.65
CA ASP A 59 -0.74 -2.73 10.82
C ASP A 59 -0.61 -1.50 11.73
N TRP A 60 -0.51 -0.30 11.17
CA TRP A 60 -0.58 0.94 11.95
C TRP A 60 -1.93 1.14 12.63
N LEU A 61 -3.04 0.92 11.91
CA LEU A 61 -4.39 1.06 12.45
C LEU A 61 -4.66 0.12 13.64
N HIS A 62 -4.04 -1.06 13.61
CA HIS A 62 -4.12 -2.10 14.66
C HIS A 62 -3.02 -2.01 15.71
N GLY A 63 -2.13 -1.02 15.64
CA GLY A 63 -1.08 -0.80 16.64
C GLY A 63 0.08 -1.78 16.59
N LEU A 64 0.26 -2.51 15.48
CA LEU A 64 1.43 -3.35 15.22
C LEU A 64 2.65 -2.52 14.79
N ILE A 65 2.41 -1.31 14.27
CA ILE A 65 3.42 -0.31 13.96
C ILE A 65 3.06 0.97 14.73
N GLU A 66 4.02 1.51 15.49
CA GLU A 66 3.85 2.74 16.25
C GLU A 66 4.27 3.97 15.45
N GLY A 67 3.57 5.08 15.66
CA GLY A 67 3.88 6.38 15.05
C GLY A 67 2.65 7.27 14.91
N ASP A 68 2.87 8.58 14.84
CA ASP A 68 1.83 9.51 14.44
C ASP A 68 1.50 9.37 12.92
N PRO A 69 0.35 9.88 12.47
CA PRO A 69 -0.07 9.75 11.07
C PRO A 69 0.94 10.31 10.06
N ASP A 70 1.58 11.44 10.37
CA ASP A 70 2.49 12.13 9.46
C ASP A 70 3.77 11.33 9.25
N ARG A 71 4.31 10.78 10.34
CA ARG A 71 5.48 9.89 10.30
C ARG A 71 5.20 8.65 9.47
N ILE A 72 4.05 8.00 9.67
CA ILE A 72 3.71 6.78 8.93
C ILE A 72 3.49 7.08 7.46
N ALA A 73 2.79 8.16 7.11
CA ALA A 73 2.61 8.59 5.73
C ALA A 73 3.96 8.84 5.05
N HIS A 74 4.90 9.52 5.74
CA HIS A 74 6.24 9.76 5.22
C HIS A 74 7.02 8.46 4.98
N LEU A 75 6.99 7.51 5.92
CA LEU A 75 7.69 6.23 5.79
C LEU A 75 7.09 5.36 4.67
N VAL A 76 5.76 5.29 4.57
CA VAL A 76 5.07 4.60 3.47
C VAL A 76 5.48 5.20 2.13
N TRP A 77 5.47 6.53 2.00
CA TRP A 77 5.90 7.18 0.77
C TRP A 77 7.33 6.78 0.37
N ARG A 78 8.27 6.77 1.32
CA ARG A 78 9.65 6.34 1.06
C ARG A 78 9.74 4.88 0.61
N LEU A 79 8.95 3.98 1.21
CA LEU A 79 8.89 2.58 0.79
C LEU A 79 8.38 2.46 -0.65
N LEU A 80 7.29 3.16 -0.99
CA LEU A 80 6.73 3.15 -2.34
C LEU A 80 7.71 3.69 -3.39
N VAL A 81 8.40 4.79 -3.08
CA VAL A 81 9.45 5.35 -3.92
C VAL A 81 10.58 4.34 -4.15
N ASN A 82 10.99 3.62 -3.11
CA ASN A 82 12.02 2.59 -3.23
C ASN A 82 11.55 1.44 -4.12
N LEU A 83 10.31 0.95 -3.96
CA LEU A 83 9.74 -0.08 -4.85
C LEU A 83 9.79 0.32 -6.32
N HIS A 84 9.53 1.60 -6.63
CA HIS A 84 9.62 2.10 -8.00
C HIS A 84 11.04 2.22 -8.53
N ARG A 85 12.03 2.37 -7.64
CA ARG A 85 13.44 2.57 -7.99
C ARG A 85 14.28 1.30 -7.90
N THR A 86 13.75 0.23 -7.33
CA THR A 86 14.46 -1.05 -7.23
C THR A 86 14.86 -1.51 -8.63
N PRO A 87 16.16 -1.74 -8.90
CA PRO A 87 16.59 -2.32 -10.16
C PRO A 87 16.12 -3.77 -10.21
N LEU A 88 15.34 -4.10 -11.25
CA LEU A 88 14.77 -5.44 -11.47
C LEU A 88 15.34 -6.11 -12.74
N GLY A 89 16.36 -5.50 -13.35
CA GLY A 89 17.07 -5.95 -14.55
C GLY A 89 18.10 -4.92 -14.99
#